data_AF-A0A349SX63-F1
#
_entry.id   AF-A0A349SX63-F1
#
_cell.length_a   1.000
_cell.length_b   1.000
_cell.length_c   1.000
_cell.angle_alpha   90.00
_cell.angle_beta   90.00
_cell.angle_gamma   90.00
#
_symmetry.space_group_name_H-M   'P 1'
#
loop_
_entity.id
_entity.type
_entity.pdbx_description
1 polymer ?
#
loop_
_entity_poly.entity_id
_entity_poly.type
_entity_poly.pdbx_seq_one_letter_code
_entity_poly.pdbx_strand_id
1 'polypeptide(L)' 'MDHFDDTAPLHLETLALREGQLRTDEGAHGEPIFTTSSYVFDSAAQAAAR' A
#
# COMPACT_ATOMS: atom_id res chain seq x y z
N MET A 1 10.75 -30.11 -13.95
CA MET A 1 10.66 -28.87 -13.17
C MET A 1 9.33 -28.27 -13.53
N ASP A 2 8.41 -28.17 -12.57
CA ASP A 2 7.07 -27.65 -12.84
C ASP A 2 7.18 -26.18 -13.25
N HIS A 3 6.49 -25.84 -14.32
CA HIS A 3 6.39 -24.47 -14.82
C HIS A 3 5.47 -23.69 -13.88
N PHE A 4 6.06 -22.86 -13.02
CA PHE A 4 5.30 -21.87 -12.26
C PHE A 4 4.85 -20.78 -13.23
N ASP A 5 3.54 -20.64 -13.39
CA ASP A 5 2.93 -19.52 -14.08
C ASP A 5 2.87 -18.33 -13.12
N ASP A 6 3.85 -17.43 -13.22
CA ASP A 6 3.96 -16.24 -12.37
C ASP A 6 2.81 -15.23 -12.59
N THR A 7 1.97 -15.45 -13.60
CA THR A 7 0.81 -14.58 -13.90
C THR A 7 -0.51 -15.14 -13.41
N ALA A 8 -0.52 -16.37 -12.87
CA ALA A 8 -1.71 -16.96 -12.30
C ALA A 8 -2.18 -16.15 -11.07
N PRO A 9 -3.50 -15.92 -10.93
CA PRO A 9 -4.03 -15.22 -9.77
C PRO A 9 -3.73 -15.98 -8.48
N LEU A 10 -3.30 -15.25 -7.47
CA LEU A 10 -3.03 -15.80 -6.14
C LEU A 10 -4.32 -16.23 -5.44
N HIS A 11 -4.18 -17.15 -4.49
CA HIS A 11 -5.30 -17.60 -3.65
C HIS A 11 -5.79 -16.46 -2.74
N LEU A 12 -7.09 -16.46 -2.40
CA LEU A 12 -7.75 -15.37 -1.67
C LEU A 12 -7.07 -15.03 -0.33
N GLU A 13 -6.66 -16.04 0.42
CA GLU A 13 -5.98 -15.94 1.71
C GLU A 13 -4.64 -15.22 1.59
N THR A 14 -3.97 -15.34 0.44
CA THR A 14 -2.72 -14.60 0.18
C THR A 14 -3.01 -13.14 -0.07
N LEU A 15 -4.02 -12.85 -0.89
CA LEU A 15 -4.43 -11.47 -1.20
C LEU A 15 -4.91 -10.75 0.07
N ALA A 16 -5.76 -11.40 0.87
CA ALA A 16 -6.32 -10.84 2.10
C ALA A 16 -5.26 -10.42 3.14
N LEU A 17 -4.04 -10.95 3.07
CA LEU A 17 -2.94 -10.63 3.99
C LEU A 17 -2.02 -9.51 3.50
N ARG A 18 -1.96 -9.25 2.19
CA ARG A 18 -0.87 -8.48 1.57
C ARG A 18 -1.30 -7.45 0.53
N GLU A 19 -2.43 -7.68 -0.12
CA GLU A 19 -2.95 -6.77 -1.14
C GLU A 19 -3.32 -5.43 -0.50
N GLY A 20 -3.08 -4.32 -1.22
CA GLY A 20 -3.32 -2.96 -0.71
C GLY A 20 -2.33 -2.43 0.34
N GLN A 21 -1.37 -3.22 0.84
CA GLN A 21 -0.41 -2.75 1.84
C GLN A 21 0.56 -1.71 1.26
N LEU A 22 0.60 -0.51 1.85
CA LEU A 22 1.56 0.55 1.54
C LEU A 22 2.62 0.63 2.65
N ARG A 23 3.85 0.15 2.37
CA ARG A 23 4.96 0.22 3.32
C ARG A 23 5.49 1.65 3.40
N THR A 24 5.73 2.09 4.63
CA THR A 24 6.45 3.33 4.93
C THR A 24 7.94 3.04 5.06
N ASP A 25 8.74 4.10 5.11
CA ASP A 25 10.21 4.01 5.18
C ASP A 25 10.71 3.34 6.47
N GLU A 26 9.90 3.29 7.52
CA GLU A 26 10.22 2.61 8.78
C GLU A 26 10.23 1.07 8.63
N GLY A 27 9.68 0.53 7.54
CA GLY A 27 9.77 -0.90 7.25
C GLY A 27 8.94 -1.79 8.19
N ALA A 28 7.88 -1.26 8.79
CA ALA A 28 7.00 -2.04 9.66
C ALA A 28 6.37 -3.26 8.96
N HIS A 29 6.09 -4.31 9.73
CA HIS A 29 5.38 -5.48 9.21
C HIS A 29 3.87 -5.27 9.10
N GLY A 30 3.30 -4.60 10.11
CA GLY A 30 1.89 -4.22 10.12
C GLY A 30 1.60 -2.93 9.34
N GLU A 31 0.32 -2.61 9.19
CA GLU A 31 -0.12 -1.36 8.58
C GLU A 31 0.09 -0.17 9.53
N PRO A 32 0.52 0.99 9.00
CA PRO A 32 0.61 2.21 9.80
C PRO A 32 -0.79 2.73 10.15
N ILE A 33 -0.94 3.25 11.37
CA ILE A 33 -2.17 3.96 11.79
C ILE A 33 -1.89 5.46 11.76
N PHE A 34 -2.50 6.16 10.81
CA PHE A 34 -2.42 7.62 10.71
C PHE A 34 -3.56 8.27 11.49
N THR A 35 -3.34 8.56 12.78
CA THR A 35 -4.32 9.23 13.65
C THR A 35 -4.39 10.75 13.37
N THR A 36 -4.60 11.11 12.11
CA THR A 36 -4.74 12.48 11.63
C THR A 36 -5.93 12.56 10.67
N SER A 37 -6.62 13.70 10.67
CA SER A 37 -7.71 13.98 9.73
C SER A 37 -7.25 14.78 8.50
N SER A 38 -5.97 15.17 8.44
CA SER A 38 -5.43 16.02 7.37
C SER A 38 -3.97 15.70 7.04
N TYR A 39 -3.55 16.18 5.86
CA TYR A 39 -2.18 16.10 5.36
C TYR A 39 -1.66 17.51 5.03
N VAL A 40 -0.34 17.66 5.04
CA VAL A 40 0.34 18.90 4.61
C VAL A 40 0.61 18.89 3.12
N PHE A 41 0.57 20.06 2.51
CA PHE A 41 0.94 20.27 1.10
C PHE A 41 2.10 21.26 1.02
N ASP A 42 2.99 21.06 0.05
CA ASP A 42 4.18 21.89 -0.16
C ASP A 42 3.83 23.29 -0.71
N SER A 43 2.68 23.43 -1.38
CA SER A 43 2.20 24.70 -1.91
C SER A 43 0.68 24.76 -2.04
N ALA A 44 0.15 25.98 -2.10
CA ALA A 44 -1.27 26.21 -2.36
C ALA A 44 -1.71 25.63 -3.73
N ALA A 45 -0.85 25.68 -4.75
CA ALA A 45 -1.13 25.10 -6.05
C ALA A 45 -1.22 23.56 -6.00
N GLN A 46 -0.34 22.90 -5.25
CA GLN A 46 -0.39 21.45 -5.03
C GLN A 46 -1.66 21.06 -4.26
N ALA A 47 -2.01 21.80 -3.21
CA ALA A 47 -3.24 21.59 -2.46
C ALA A 47 -4.50 21.73 -3.35
N ALA A 48 -4.51 22.71 -4.26
CA ALA A 48 -5.63 22.93 -5.18
C ALA A 48 -5.80 21.85 -6.26
N ALA A 49 -4.75 21.06 -6.54
CA ALA A 49 -4.76 20.01 -7.56
C ALA A 49 -5.09 18.61 -7.01
N ARG A 50 -5.33 18.49 -5.69
CA ARG A 50 -5.56 17.24 -4.97
C ARG A 50 -7.03 16.94 -4.75
#